data_AF-A0A139GUF7-F1
#
_entry.id   AF-A0A139GUF7-F1
#
_cell.length_a   1.000
_cell.length_b   1.000
_cell.length_c   1.000
_cell.angle_alpha   90.00
_cell.angle_beta   90.00
_cell.angle_gamma   90.00
#
_symmetry.space_group_name_H-M   'P 1'
#
loop_
_entity.id
_entity.type
_entity.pdbx_description
1 polymer ?
#
loop_
_entity_poly.entity_id
_entity_poly.type
_entity_poly.pdbx_seq_one_letter_code
_entity_poly.pdbx_strand_id
1 'polypeptide(L)'
;MEDNIAFIGIGAMGYGMAANLRKKMPQEATLYVNDPNARARKRFVSEFSNHGPIEILGTAKEAAEKAGTVLSMVPWPDDVRKIYLDPGTGVIAASSTTDLKSTLLVDSSTIDPATTREVGEKLMKAGVGTYIDAPVSVRYKLNIHLLTKPYD
;
A
#
# COMPACT_ATOMS: atom_id res chain seq x y z
N MET A 1 10.81 12.75 -7.25
CA MET A 1 10.17 12.08 -6.09
C MET A 1 8.67 12.26 -6.09
N GLU A 2 8.12 13.42 -6.44
CA GLU A 2 6.65 13.63 -6.44
C GLU A 2 5.88 12.58 -7.26
N ASP A 3 6.34 12.25 -8.47
CA ASP A 3 5.69 11.24 -9.30
C ASP A 3 6.02 9.78 -8.91
N ASN A 4 7.02 9.58 -8.05
CA ASN A 4 7.39 8.24 -7.59
C ASN A 4 6.38 7.78 -6.53
N ILE A 5 5.98 6.52 -6.67
CA ILE A 5 4.99 5.91 -5.78
C ILE A 5 5.59 4.63 -5.21
N ALA A 6 5.36 4.39 -3.92
CA ALA A 6 5.63 3.11 -3.29
C ALA A 6 4.33 2.36 -3.03
N PHE A 7 4.34 1.05 -3.25
CA PHE A 7 3.22 0.15 -3.00
C PHE A 7 3.67 -0.98 -2.08
N ILE A 8 3.07 -1.05 -0.89
CA ILE A 8 3.38 -2.03 0.15
C ILE A 8 2.24 -3.05 0.24
N GLY A 9 2.57 -4.31 0.00
CA GLY A 9 1.61 -5.42 0.00
C GLY A 9 1.01 -5.68 -1.39
N ILE A 10 1.63 -6.53 -2.19
CA ILE A 10 1.13 -6.99 -3.50
C ILE A 10 0.54 -8.41 -3.40
N GLY A 11 -0.29 -8.62 -2.38
CA GLY A 11 -1.09 -9.83 -2.18
C GLY A 11 -2.31 -9.91 -3.12
N ALA A 12 -3.33 -10.68 -2.73
CA ALA A 12 -4.49 -10.98 -3.59
C ALA A 12 -5.18 -9.72 -4.16
N MET A 13 -5.37 -8.68 -3.34
CA MET A 13 -5.95 -7.40 -3.79
C MET A 13 -4.88 -6.43 -4.31
N GLY A 14 -3.78 -6.26 -3.56
CA GLY A 14 -2.74 -5.29 -3.87
C GLY A 14 -2.02 -5.52 -5.20
N TYR A 15 -1.89 -6.77 -5.65
CA TYR A 15 -1.22 -7.09 -6.92
C TYR A 15 -1.89 -6.41 -8.12
N GLY A 16 -3.23 -6.49 -8.20
CA GLY A 16 -3.99 -5.85 -9.29
C GLY A 16 -3.97 -4.33 -9.20
N MET A 17 -4.00 -3.79 -7.97
CA MET A 17 -3.90 -2.35 -7.72
C MET A 17 -2.55 -1.79 -8.18
N ALA A 18 -1.44 -2.40 -7.73
CA ALA A 18 -0.09 -2.01 -8.13
C ALA A 18 0.14 -2.15 -9.64
N ALA A 19 -0.42 -3.20 -10.26
CA ALA A 19 -0.32 -3.38 -11.71
C ALA A 19 -1.04 -2.27 -12.49
N ASN A 20 -2.26 -1.91 -12.06
CA ASN A 20 -3.02 -0.83 -12.66
C ASN A 20 -2.34 0.53 -12.47
N LEU A 21 -1.72 0.73 -11.31
CA LEU A 21 -0.93 1.90 -11.01
C LEU A 21 0.26 2.02 -11.96
N ARG A 22 1.10 0.97 -12.06
CA ARG A 22 2.29 0.99 -12.94
C ARG A 22 1.96 1.31 -14.40
N LYS A 23 0.86 0.76 -14.91
CA LYS A 23 0.39 0.97 -16.30
C LYS A 23 -0.03 2.41 -16.60
N LYS A 24 -0.37 3.19 -15.56
CA LYS A 24 -0.89 4.57 -15.69
C LYS A 24 0.10 5.63 -15.20
N MET A 25 1.08 5.24 -14.39
CA MET A 25 2.16 6.12 -13.96
C MET A 25 3.02 6.55 -15.17
N PRO A 26 3.66 7.74 -15.11
CA PRO A 26 4.63 8.18 -16.12
C PRO A 26 5.72 7.14 -16.37
N GLN A 27 6.22 7.02 -17.60
CA GLN A 27 7.19 5.98 -17.97
C GLN A 27 8.52 6.12 -17.22
N GLU A 28 8.88 7.33 -16.82
CA GLU A 28 10.12 7.68 -16.13
C GLU A 28 9.98 7.56 -14.60
N ALA A 29 8.75 7.63 -14.08
CA ALA A 29 8.47 7.54 -12.65
C ALA A 29 8.66 6.09 -12.16
N THR A 30 9.31 5.93 -11.01
CA THR A 30 9.58 4.60 -10.43
C THR A 30 8.44 4.16 -9.51
N LEU A 31 8.02 2.90 -9.68
CA LEU A 31 7.14 2.23 -8.74
C LEU A 31 8.00 1.39 -7.81
N TYR A 32 8.07 1.79 -6.56
CA TYR A 32 8.72 1.01 -5.52
C TYR A 32 7.74 -0.03 -4.97
N VAL A 33 8.17 -1.27 -4.79
CA VAL A 33 7.32 -2.35 -4.31
C VAL A 33 7.96 -3.03 -3.11
N ASN A 34 7.18 -3.17 -2.03
CA ASN A 34 7.57 -3.96 -0.86
C ASN A 34 6.48 -5.00 -0.57
N ASP A 35 6.89 -6.24 -0.34
CA ASP A 35 6.01 -7.36 0.03
C ASP A 35 6.88 -8.48 0.60
N PRO A 36 6.47 -9.24 1.63
CA PRO A 36 7.28 -10.35 2.14
C PRO A 36 7.45 -11.51 1.14
N ASN A 37 6.50 -11.73 0.23
CA ASN A 37 6.49 -12.85 -0.71
C ASN A 37 7.41 -12.61 -1.92
N ALA A 38 8.61 -13.21 -1.88
CA ALA A 38 9.59 -13.08 -2.95
C ALA A 38 9.11 -13.55 -4.32
N ARG A 39 8.23 -14.56 -4.38
CA ARG A 39 7.66 -15.05 -5.63
C ARG A 39 6.71 -14.02 -6.24
N ALA A 40 5.87 -13.39 -5.41
CA ALA A 40 4.97 -12.32 -5.86
C ALA A 40 5.77 -11.14 -6.44
N ARG A 41 6.83 -10.69 -5.74
CA ARG A 41 7.71 -9.61 -6.21
C ARG A 41 8.38 -9.93 -7.55
N LYS A 42 9.02 -11.10 -7.67
CA LYS A 42 9.67 -11.53 -8.91
C LYS A 42 8.70 -11.58 -10.08
N ARG A 43 7.51 -12.15 -9.86
CA ARG A 43 6.45 -12.21 -10.86
C ARG A 43 5.99 -10.81 -11.27
N PHE A 44 5.75 -9.92 -10.31
CA PHE A 44 5.30 -8.56 -10.56
C PHE A 44 6.29 -7.77 -11.44
N VAL A 45 7.57 -7.82 -11.09
CA VAL A 45 8.64 -7.18 -11.88
C VAL A 45 8.66 -7.76 -13.30
N SER A 46 8.62 -9.09 -13.44
CA SER A 46 8.62 -9.74 -14.76
C SER A 46 7.42 -9.35 -15.63
N GLU A 47 6.23 -9.18 -15.04
CA GLU A 47 5.00 -8.91 -15.79
C GLU A 47 4.83 -7.43 -16.17
N PHE A 48 5.41 -6.48 -15.41
CA PHE A 48 5.09 -5.06 -15.56
C PHE A 48 6.27 -4.12 -15.80
N SER A 49 7.52 -4.61 -15.83
CA SER A 49 8.69 -3.73 -16.07
C SER A 49 8.70 -3.08 -17.46
N ASN A 50 7.96 -3.63 -18.43
CA ASN A 50 7.76 -3.01 -19.74
C ASN A 50 6.90 -1.73 -19.70
N HIS A 51 6.24 -1.44 -18.57
CA HIS A 51 5.42 -0.23 -18.37
C HIS A 51 6.15 0.88 -17.62
N GLY A 52 7.42 0.68 -17.24
CA GLY A 52 8.25 1.65 -16.51
C GLY A 52 9.09 1.00 -15.41
N PRO A 53 9.97 1.77 -14.75
CA PRO A 53 10.86 1.24 -13.73
C PRO A 53 10.09 0.75 -12.50
N ILE A 54 10.49 -0.44 -12.04
CA ILE A 54 10.00 -1.08 -10.81
C ILE A 54 11.21 -1.47 -9.98
N GLU A 55 11.24 -1.02 -8.72
CA GLU A 55 12.30 -1.38 -7.78
C GLU A 55 11.70 -2.06 -6.55
N ILE A 56 12.36 -3.13 -6.10
CA ILE A 56 11.96 -3.87 -4.90
C ILE A 56 12.69 -3.31 -3.69
N LEU A 57 11.93 -2.91 -2.66
CA LEU A 57 12.46 -2.38 -1.40
C LEU A 57 12.40 -3.41 -0.28
N GLY A 58 13.30 -3.27 0.69
CA GLY A 58 13.38 -4.14 1.86
C GLY A 58 12.40 -3.74 2.97
N THR A 59 12.11 -2.44 3.10
CA THR A 59 11.37 -1.88 4.23
C THR A 59 10.37 -0.79 3.83
N ALA A 60 9.42 -0.49 4.72
CA ALA A 60 8.49 0.64 4.55
C ALA A 60 9.18 1.99 4.78
N LYS A 61 10.25 2.01 5.59
CA LYS A 61 11.17 3.14 5.72
C LYS A 61 11.73 3.56 4.36
N GLU A 62 12.35 2.63 3.64
CA GLU A 62 12.92 2.91 2.30
C GLU A 62 11.84 3.41 1.32
N ALA A 63 10.60 2.91 1.45
CA ALA A 63 9.48 3.36 0.61
C ALA A 63 9.18 4.85 0.84
N ALA A 64 9.11 5.28 2.10
CA ALA A 64 8.89 6.69 2.44
C ALA A 64 10.08 7.60 2.08
N GLU A 65 11.31 7.08 2.12
CA GLU A 65 12.51 7.84 1.72
C GLU A 65 12.61 8.07 0.19
N LYS A 66 11.97 7.22 -0.63
CA LYS A 66 12.11 7.23 -2.10
C LYS A 66 10.89 7.72 -2.87
N ALA A 67 9.71 7.75 -2.24
CA ALA A 67 8.44 8.08 -2.89
C ALA A 67 7.70 9.23 -2.19
N GLY A 68 7.08 10.11 -2.98
CA GLY A 68 6.20 11.16 -2.46
C GLY A 68 4.82 10.62 -2.04
N THR A 69 4.44 9.44 -2.52
CA THR A 69 3.22 8.73 -2.11
C THR A 69 3.55 7.29 -1.75
N VAL A 70 3.07 6.82 -0.60
CA VAL A 70 3.13 5.44 -0.15
C VAL A 70 1.71 4.90 -0.05
N LEU A 71 1.40 3.84 -0.78
CA LEU A 71 0.15 3.09 -0.67
C LEU A 71 0.40 1.76 0.05
N SER A 72 -0.49 1.37 0.96
CA SER A 72 -0.47 0.05 1.60
C SER A 72 -1.77 -0.73 1.36
N MET A 73 -1.62 -2.05 1.19
CA MET A 73 -2.74 -2.98 1.08
C MET A 73 -2.37 -4.32 1.74
N VAL A 74 -2.63 -4.45 3.04
CA VAL A 74 -2.19 -5.59 3.87
C VAL A 74 -3.35 -6.23 4.62
N PRO A 75 -3.21 -7.50 5.06
CA PRO A 75 -4.36 -8.27 5.54
C PRO A 75 -4.80 -7.93 6.96
N TRP A 76 -3.89 -7.52 7.85
CA TRP A 76 -4.20 -7.40 9.28
C TRP A 76 -3.82 -6.05 9.89
N PRO A 77 -4.52 -5.62 10.97
CA PRO A 77 -4.18 -4.43 11.73
C PRO A 77 -2.71 -4.34 12.18
N ASP A 78 -2.13 -5.46 12.59
CA ASP A 78 -0.73 -5.51 13.05
C ASP A 78 0.27 -5.29 11.91
N ASP A 79 -0.07 -5.69 10.68
CA ASP A 79 0.74 -5.39 9.50
C ASP A 79 0.77 -3.88 9.24
N VAL A 80 -0.39 -3.21 9.39
CA VAL A 80 -0.49 -1.74 9.26
C VAL A 80 0.34 -1.05 10.34
N ARG A 81 0.22 -1.47 11.60
CA ARG A 81 1.07 -0.94 12.68
C ARG A 81 2.54 -1.10 12.38
N LYS A 82 2.96 -2.27 11.90
CA LYS A 82 4.36 -2.54 11.56
C LYS A 82 4.85 -1.66 10.40
N ILE A 83 4.07 -1.55 9.33
CA ILE A 83 4.43 -0.75 8.15
C ILE A 83 4.59 0.72 8.52
N TYR A 84 3.70 1.27 9.34
CA TYR A 84 3.72 2.70 9.62
C TYR A 84 4.54 3.07 10.85
N LEU A 85 4.51 2.27 11.91
CA LEU A 85 4.97 2.66 13.25
C LEU A 85 6.20 1.91 13.76
N ASP A 86 6.67 0.89 13.05
CA ASP A 86 7.90 0.20 13.46
C ASP A 86 9.08 1.19 13.48
N PRO A 87 9.84 1.29 14.60
CA PRO A 87 10.83 2.35 14.78
C PRO A 87 12.11 2.15 13.94
N GLY A 88 12.33 0.96 13.38
CA GLY A 88 13.51 0.67 12.54
C GLY A 88 13.17 0.56 11.06
N THR A 89 12.01 0.01 10.74
CA THR A 89 11.63 -0.42 9.38
C THR A 89 10.34 0.19 8.87
N GLY A 90 9.58 0.87 9.74
CA GLY A 90 8.32 1.52 9.41
C GLY A 90 8.51 2.89 8.77
N VAL A 91 7.43 3.44 8.21
CA VAL A 91 7.40 4.79 7.62
C VAL A 91 7.84 5.85 8.63
N ILE A 92 7.42 5.74 9.91
CA ILE A 92 7.80 6.69 10.95
C ILE A 92 9.32 6.83 11.13
N ALA A 93 10.08 5.76 10.86
CA ALA A 93 11.53 5.73 11.00
C ALA A 93 12.25 6.58 9.93
N ALA A 94 11.61 6.83 8.78
CA ALA A 94 12.17 7.65 7.71
C ALA A 94 12.19 9.15 8.06
N SER A 95 11.45 9.58 9.09
CA SER A 95 11.51 10.97 9.61
C SER A 95 12.89 11.39 10.11
N SER A 96 13.74 10.42 10.45
CA SER A 96 15.13 10.66 10.86
C SER A 96 16.08 11.00 9.70
N THR A 97 15.67 10.70 8.46
CA THR A 97 16.53 10.74 7.28
C THR A 97 15.94 11.54 6.12
N THR A 98 14.64 11.86 6.13
CA THR A 98 13.94 12.54 5.04
C THR A 98 12.81 13.44 5.60
N ASP A 99 12.60 14.61 4.99
CA ASP A 99 11.41 15.44 5.27
C ASP A 99 10.19 14.83 4.59
N LEU A 100 9.24 14.37 5.40
CA LEU A 100 8.05 13.66 4.95
C LEU A 100 6.79 14.51 5.03
N LYS A 101 6.87 15.81 5.34
CA LYS A 101 5.67 16.65 5.55
C LYS A 101 4.70 16.64 4.37
N SER A 102 5.22 16.59 3.15
CA SER A 102 4.41 16.55 1.92
C SER A 102 4.09 15.14 1.44
N THR A 103 4.55 14.10 2.14
CA THR A 103 4.36 12.70 1.73
C THR A 103 2.92 12.27 2.00
N LEU A 104 2.28 11.65 1.00
CA LEU A 104 0.97 11.03 1.15
C LEU A 104 1.12 9.58 1.59
N LEU A 105 0.38 9.19 2.63
CA LEU A 105 0.39 7.86 3.21
C LEU A 105 -1.02 7.28 3.15
N VAL A 106 -1.30 6.44 2.16
CA VAL A 106 -2.64 5.93 1.86
C VAL A 106 -2.75 4.46 2.26
N ASP A 107 -3.51 4.17 3.31
CA ASP A 107 -3.83 2.79 3.66
C ASP A 107 -5.16 2.37 3.05
N SER A 108 -5.12 1.35 2.20
CA SER A 108 -6.31 0.78 1.56
C SER A 108 -6.80 -0.50 2.23
N SER A 109 -6.15 -0.91 3.32
CA SER A 109 -6.48 -2.12 4.07
C SER A 109 -7.86 -2.00 4.73
N THR A 110 -8.61 -3.10 4.81
CA THR A 110 -9.88 -3.14 5.55
C THR A 110 -9.60 -3.49 7.01
N ILE A 111 -9.25 -2.49 7.82
CA ILE A 111 -8.94 -2.64 9.24
C ILE A 111 -9.98 -1.97 10.14
N ASP A 112 -9.89 -2.21 11.45
CA ASP A 112 -10.77 -1.56 12.40
C ASP A 112 -10.45 -0.06 12.57
N PRO A 113 -11.45 0.80 12.82
CA PRO A 113 -11.23 2.24 12.96
C PRO A 113 -10.32 2.65 14.11
N ALA A 114 -10.15 1.82 15.15
CA ALA A 114 -9.29 2.16 16.28
C ALA A 114 -7.82 2.06 15.87
N THR A 115 -7.45 1.03 15.11
CA THR A 115 -6.11 0.89 14.52
C THR A 115 -5.79 2.06 13.59
N THR A 116 -6.70 2.42 12.67
CA THR A 116 -6.51 3.57 11.78
C THR A 116 -6.24 4.86 12.56
N ARG A 117 -7.04 5.15 13.59
CA ARG A 117 -6.87 6.37 14.41
C ARG A 117 -5.54 6.36 15.15
N GLU A 118 -5.17 5.23 15.75
CA GLU A 118 -3.90 5.08 16.46
C GLU A 118 -2.70 5.41 15.56
N VAL A 119 -2.69 4.84 14.35
CA VAL A 119 -1.61 5.05 13.37
C VAL A 119 -1.56 6.50 12.93
N GLY A 120 -2.71 7.06 12.54
CA GLY A 120 -2.80 8.47 12.11
C GLY A 120 -2.35 9.44 13.18
N GLU A 121 -2.76 9.26 14.43
CA GLU A 121 -2.33 10.12 15.54
C GLU A 121 -0.83 10.05 15.80
N LYS A 122 -0.23 8.86 15.74
CA LYS A 122 1.21 8.69 15.97
C LYS A 122 2.04 9.32 14.84
N LEU A 123 1.62 9.15 13.59
CA LEU A 123 2.27 9.78 12.42
C LEU A 123 2.14 11.31 12.49
N MET A 124 0.95 11.82 12.81
CA MET A 124 0.71 13.25 12.98
C MET A 124 1.58 13.86 14.08
N LYS A 125 1.65 13.22 15.26
CA LYS A 125 2.50 13.68 16.38
C LYS A 125 3.98 13.67 16.02
N ALA A 126 4.41 12.76 15.16
CA ALA A 126 5.78 12.69 14.65
C ALA A 126 6.06 13.65 13.48
N GLY A 127 5.04 14.37 12.97
CA GLY A 127 5.19 15.24 11.80
C GLY A 127 5.44 14.47 10.49
N VAL A 128 4.95 13.24 10.39
CA VAL A 128 5.21 12.31 9.28
C VAL A 128 4.01 12.25 8.34
N GLY A 129 4.11 12.98 7.22
CA GLY A 129 3.17 12.90 6.11
C GLY A 129 1.71 13.18 6.45
N THR A 130 0.86 12.96 5.45
CA THR A 130 -0.60 12.98 5.60
C THR A 130 -1.11 11.54 5.48
N TYR A 131 -1.63 11.00 6.58
CA TYR A 131 -2.21 9.66 6.64
C TYR A 131 -3.68 9.67 6.22
N ILE A 132 -4.04 8.82 5.27
CA ILE A 132 -5.35 8.71 4.66
C ILE A 132 -5.83 7.27 4.78
N ASP A 133 -6.96 7.09 5.44
CA ASP A 133 -7.71 5.83 5.48
C ASP A 133 -8.62 5.74 4.23
N ALA A 134 -8.35 4.77 3.37
CA ALA A 134 -9.04 4.58 2.09
C ALA A 134 -9.42 3.10 1.85
N PRO A 135 -10.17 2.46 2.77
CA PRO A 135 -10.44 1.03 2.70
C PRO A 135 -11.17 0.66 1.41
N VAL A 136 -10.69 -0.39 0.72
CA VAL A 136 -11.33 -0.88 -0.50
C VAL A 136 -12.38 -1.95 -0.20
N SER A 137 -13.52 -1.87 -0.87
CA SER A 137 -14.53 -2.94 -0.84
C SER A 137 -14.42 -3.79 -2.11
N VAL A 138 -14.30 -5.11 -1.97
CA VAL A 138 -14.47 -6.02 -3.10
C VAL A 138 -15.95 -6.14 -3.45
N ARG A 139 -16.35 -5.65 -4.63
CA ARG A 139 -17.65 -6.02 -5.19
C ARG A 139 -17.51 -7.45 -5.74
N TYR A 140 -17.88 -8.45 -4.95
CA TYR A 140 -18.09 -9.79 -5.48
C TYR A 140 -19.14 -9.69 -6.60
N LYS A 141 -18.87 -10.25 -7.78
CA LYS A 141 -19.97 -10.65 -8.67
C LYS A 141 -20.82 -11.64 -7.87
N LEU A 142 -21.95 -11.16 -7.35
CA LEU A 142 -22.94 -11.99 -6.66
C LEU A 142 -23.55 -12.91 -7.73
N ASN A 143 -23.14 -14.18 -7.78
CA ASN A 143 -23.93 -15.19 -8.47
C ASN A 143 -25.17 -15.44 -7.63
N ILE A 144 -26.26 -14.73 -7.93
CA ILE A 144 -27.58 -15.02 -7.37
C ILE A 144 -28.01 -16.38 -7.91
N HIS A 145 -27.94 -17.43 -7.07
CA HIS A 145 -28.80 -18.59 -7.28
C HIS A 145 -30.21 -18.20 -6.80
N LEU A 146 -31.13 -18.04 -7.74
CA LEU A 146 -32.55 -17.91 -7.45
C LEU A 146 -33.05 -19.24 -6.89
N LEU A 147 -33.18 -19.33 -5.56
CA LEU A 147 -33.97 -20.39 -4.94
C LEU A 147 -35.45 -19.99 -5.05
N THR A 148 -36.06 -20.26 -6.20
CA THR A 148 -37.52 -20.29 -6.30
C THR A 148 -37.98 -21.65 -5.76
N LYS A 149 -38.44 -21.68 -4.50
CA LYS A 149 -39.42 -22.69 -4.10
C LYS A 149 -40.81 -22.08 -4.23
N PRO A 150 -41.73 -22.67 -5.02
CA PRO A 150 -43.14 -22.42 -4.79
C PRO A 150 -43.57 -23.12 -3.50
N TYR A 151 -44.32 -22.40 -2.68
CA TYR A 151 -45.19 -22.99 -1.67
C TYR A 151 -46.38 -23.61 -2.41
N ASP A 152 -46.61 -24.90 -2.18
CA ASP A 152 -47.94 -25.52 -2.19
C ASP A 152 -48.17 -26.11 -0.79
#